data_AF-A0A7C5S1Q0-F1
#
_entry.id   AF-A0A7C5S1Q0-F1
#
_cell.length_a   1.000
_cell.length_b   1.000
_cell.length_c   1.000
_cell.angle_alpha   90.00
_cell.angle_beta   90.00
_cell.angle_gamma   90.00
#
_symmetry.space_group_name_H-M   'P 1'
#
loop_
_entity.id
_entity.type
_entity.pdbx_description
1 polymer ?
#
loop_
_entity_poly.entity_id
_entity_poly.type
_entity_poly.pdbx_seq_one_letter_code
_entity_poly.pdbx_strand_id
1 'polypeptide(L)'
;MNDERVRIFHHNQNMGKGAAIRTAIEHSSGDFVIIQDADLEYSPEDINLLIRKINEGYDAVFGSRFFNGRPEDESLIHYFGNRFLTLISNISSGLKLTDMETCYKLIRREIFNSIRIEENRFGFEPEITAKLARAKARVAEVPINYKARGFSEGKKIGIKDAFRTIYCIIKYSLF
;
A
#
# COMPACT_ATOMS: atom_id res chain seq x y z
N MET A 1 23.83 -4.33 -14.44
CA MET A 1 22.66 -3.43 -14.31
C MET A 1 23.03 -2.10 -14.93
N ASN A 2 22.77 -1.90 -16.22
CA ASN A 2 23.08 -0.64 -16.94
C ASN A 2 21.82 -0.05 -17.59
N ASP A 3 20.65 -0.23 -16.97
CA ASP A 3 19.42 0.40 -17.44
C ASP A 3 19.27 1.78 -16.80
N GLU A 4 19.32 2.84 -17.60
CA GLU A 4 19.22 4.24 -17.13
C GLU A 4 17.89 4.55 -16.44
N ARG A 5 16.85 3.72 -16.66
CA ARG A 5 15.55 3.84 -16.00
C ARG A 5 15.58 3.32 -14.57
N VAL A 6 16.60 2.56 -14.19
CA VAL A 6 16.75 1.98 -12.85
C VAL A 6 17.72 2.81 -12.03
N ARG A 7 17.21 3.41 -10.97
CA ARG A 7 18.00 4.17 -10.00
C ARG A 7 17.92 3.48 -8.64
N ILE A 8 19.08 3.29 -8.00
CA ILE A 8 19.20 2.58 -6.73
C ILE A 8 19.61 3.57 -5.64
N PHE A 9 18.94 3.51 -4.50
CA PHE A 9 19.24 4.32 -3.33
C PHE A 9 19.45 3.39 -2.13
N HIS A 10 20.52 3.64 -1.37
CA HIS A 10 20.86 2.86 -0.19
C HIS A 10 20.73 3.71 1.08
N HIS A 11 20.19 3.11 2.13
CA HIS A 11 20.27 3.66 3.49
C HIS A 11 21.44 3.00 4.23
N ASN A 12 22.13 3.76 5.08
CA ASN A 12 23.26 3.24 5.87
C ASN A 12 22.85 2.13 6.86
N GLN A 13 21.57 2.06 7.20
CA GLN A 13 20.99 1.03 8.06
C GLN A 13 19.53 0.76 7.63
N ASN A 14 18.94 -0.32 8.12
CA ASN A 14 17.54 -0.64 7.83
C ASN A 14 16.59 0.38 8.51
N MET A 15 16.01 1.28 7.72
CA MET A 15 15.05 2.29 8.18
C MET A 15 13.58 1.84 8.07
N GLY A 16 13.29 0.71 7.39
CA GLY A 16 11.95 0.17 7.18
C GLY A 16 11.27 0.58 5.86
N LYS A 17 10.14 -0.06 5.55
CA LYS A 17 9.39 0.09 4.28
C LYS A 17 8.98 1.54 4.00
N GLY A 18 8.31 2.20 4.94
CA GLY A 18 7.85 3.58 4.78
C GLY A 18 8.99 4.58 4.56
N ALA A 19 10.15 4.36 5.20
CA ALA A 19 11.34 5.20 4.95
C ALA A 19 11.89 5.00 3.54
N ALA A 20 11.96 3.76 3.06
CA ALA A 20 12.39 3.44 1.70
C ALA A 20 11.45 4.05 0.66
N ILE A 21 10.13 3.95 0.87
CA ILE A 21 9.11 4.58 0.03
C ILE A 21 9.31 6.09 -0.01
N ARG A 22 9.46 6.75 1.14
CA ARG A 22 9.67 8.20 1.19
C ARG A 22 10.91 8.64 0.40
N THR A 23 12.04 7.95 0.56
CA THR A 23 13.25 8.23 -0.24
C THR A 23 13.01 8.00 -1.74
N ALA A 24 12.34 6.92 -2.12
CA ALA A 24 12.05 6.64 -3.53
C ALA A 24 11.17 7.73 -4.15
N ILE A 25 10.21 8.25 -3.40
CA ILE A 25 9.28 9.28 -3.87
C ILE A 25 9.98 10.61 -4.08
N GLU A 26 10.85 11.02 -3.15
CA GLU A 26 11.69 12.22 -3.28
C GLU A 26 12.53 12.21 -4.56
N HIS A 27 12.93 11.03 -5.04
CA HIS A 27 13.78 10.89 -6.24
C HIS A 27 13.03 10.49 -7.51
N SER A 28 11.76 10.12 -7.40
CA SER A 28 10.92 9.74 -8.54
C SER A 28 10.52 10.97 -9.36
N SER A 29 10.28 10.81 -10.66
CA SER A 29 9.90 11.92 -11.57
C SER A 29 8.61 11.69 -12.38
N GLY A 30 8.03 10.49 -12.37
CA GLY A 30 6.83 10.18 -13.16
C GLY A 30 5.54 10.80 -12.60
N ASP A 31 4.56 11.07 -13.47
CA ASP A 31 3.27 11.69 -13.12
C ASP A 31 2.43 10.85 -12.16
N PHE A 32 2.65 9.54 -12.18
CA PHE A 32 2.07 8.58 -11.24
C PHE A 32 3.17 7.86 -10.47
N VAL A 33 2.88 7.53 -9.21
CA VAL A 33 3.76 6.76 -8.34
C VAL A 33 3.05 5.46 -7.98
N ILE A 34 3.72 4.33 -8.19
CA ILE A 34 3.26 3.01 -7.76
C ILE A 34 4.30 2.36 -6.85
N ILE A 35 3.80 1.62 -5.87
CA ILE A 35 4.62 0.84 -4.95
C ILE A 35 4.53 -0.64 -5.36
N GLN A 36 5.68 -1.28 -5.57
CA GLN A 36 5.84 -2.68 -5.94
C GLN A 36 6.74 -3.37 -4.92
N ASP A 37 6.22 -4.41 -4.26
CA ASP A 37 7.04 -5.29 -3.43
C ASP A 37 7.91 -6.19 -4.34
N ALA A 38 9.17 -6.38 -3.94
CA ALA A 38 10.19 -7.02 -4.78
C ALA A 38 10.14 -8.56 -4.78
N ASP A 39 9.22 -9.17 -4.03
CA ASP A 39 9.14 -10.63 -3.85
C ASP A 39 8.16 -11.32 -4.82
N LEU A 40 7.57 -10.55 -5.76
CA LEU A 40 6.65 -11.04 -6.78
C LEU A 40 5.41 -11.76 -6.21
N GLU A 41 5.05 -11.53 -4.94
CA GLU A 41 3.72 -11.93 -4.44
C GLU A 41 2.62 -11.22 -5.25
N TYR A 42 2.91 -10.02 -5.76
CA TYR A 42 2.05 -9.23 -6.63
C TYR A 42 2.54 -9.28 -8.08
N SER A 43 1.64 -9.61 -9.02
CA SER A 43 1.95 -9.68 -10.46
C SER A 43 2.15 -8.28 -11.06
N PRO A 44 3.32 -7.96 -11.65
CA PRO A 44 3.56 -6.65 -12.29
C PRO A 44 2.64 -6.38 -13.49
N GLU A 45 2.08 -7.42 -14.09
CA GLU A 45 1.13 -7.32 -15.21
C GLU A 45 -0.15 -6.54 -14.83
N ASP A 46 -0.54 -6.61 -13.55
CA ASP A 46 -1.72 -5.93 -13.01
C ASP A 46 -1.54 -4.41 -12.89
N ILE A 47 -0.30 -3.90 -12.97
CA ILE A 47 -0.05 -2.45 -13.00
C ILE A 47 -0.85 -1.78 -14.13
N ASN A 48 -1.05 -2.47 -15.25
CA ASN A 48 -1.87 -1.99 -16.35
C ASN A 48 -3.34 -1.76 -15.97
N LEU A 49 -3.90 -2.56 -15.06
CA LEU A 49 -5.27 -2.37 -14.55
C LEU A 49 -5.35 -1.08 -13.74
N LEU A 50 -4.37 -0.83 -12.87
CA LEU A 50 -4.31 0.37 -12.06
C LEU A 50 -4.15 1.62 -12.94
N ILE A 51 -3.29 1.58 -13.95
CA ILE A 51 -3.08 2.69 -14.90
C ILE A 51 -4.37 2.98 -15.70
N ARG A 52 -5.07 1.94 -16.19
CA ARG A 52 -6.35 2.15 -16.87
C ARG A 52 -7.35 2.84 -15.94
N LYS A 53 -7.45 2.37 -14.70
CA LYS A 53 -8.41 2.91 -13.73
C LYS A 53 -8.08 4.35 -13.34
N ILE A 54 -6.82 4.70 -13.10
CA ILE A 54 -6.46 6.07 -12.67
C ILE A 54 -6.73 7.11 -13.77
N ASN A 55 -6.66 6.68 -15.03
CA ASN A 55 -6.97 7.51 -16.20
C ASN A 55 -8.48 7.79 -16.38
N GLU A 56 -9.36 7.08 -15.66
CA GLU A 56 -10.79 7.45 -15.56
C GLU A 56 -11.01 8.71 -14.69
N GLY A 57 -9.91 9.30 -14.18
CA GLY A 57 -9.93 10.50 -13.36
C GLY A 57 -9.93 10.20 -11.87
N TYR A 58 -9.43 9.06 -11.41
CA TYR A 58 -9.21 8.84 -9.98
C TYR A 58 -7.88 9.47 -9.53
N ASP A 59 -7.79 9.76 -8.25
CA ASP A 59 -6.63 10.40 -7.62
C ASP A 59 -5.67 9.33 -7.06
N ALA A 60 -6.23 8.19 -6.63
CA ALA A 60 -5.50 7.00 -6.25
C ALA A 60 -6.26 5.72 -6.66
N VAL A 61 -5.53 4.68 -7.00
CA VAL A 61 -6.08 3.35 -7.29
C VAL A 61 -5.33 2.30 -6.49
N PHE A 62 -6.07 1.51 -5.73
CA PHE A 62 -5.54 0.43 -4.92
C PHE A 62 -5.77 -0.90 -5.64
N GLY A 63 -4.79 -1.78 -5.65
CA GLY A 63 -5.00 -3.16 -6.08
C GLY A 63 -5.53 -3.98 -4.92
N SER A 64 -6.61 -4.72 -5.08
CA SER A 64 -7.17 -5.51 -3.99
C SER A 64 -7.07 -7.00 -4.25
N ARG A 65 -6.54 -7.70 -3.25
CA ARG A 65 -6.37 -9.16 -3.25
C ARG A 65 -7.69 -9.91 -3.07
N PHE A 66 -8.78 -9.21 -2.69
CA PHE A 66 -9.97 -9.85 -2.14
C PHE A 66 -11.23 -9.72 -3.01
N PHE A 67 -11.16 -9.09 -4.18
CA PHE A 67 -12.33 -9.02 -5.10
C PHE A 67 -12.80 -10.39 -5.55
N ASN A 68 -11.87 -11.33 -5.75
CA ASN A 68 -12.17 -12.71 -6.18
C ASN A 68 -12.23 -13.69 -5.00
N GLY A 69 -12.38 -13.19 -3.77
CA GLY A 69 -12.34 -14.00 -2.55
C GLY A 69 -10.94 -14.07 -1.93
N ARG A 70 -10.77 -14.98 -0.95
CA ARG A 70 -9.50 -15.18 -0.25
C ARG A 70 -8.47 -15.84 -1.20
N PRO A 71 -7.23 -15.33 -1.31
CA PRO A 71 -6.15 -16.02 -2.00
C PRO A 71 -5.91 -17.41 -1.39
N GLU A 72 -5.78 -18.44 -2.23
CA GLU A 72 -5.78 -19.85 -1.79
C GLU A 72 -4.74 -20.13 -0.69
N ASP A 73 -3.51 -19.65 -0.89
CA ASP A 73 -2.36 -19.86 -0.02
C ASP A 73 -2.23 -18.85 1.14
N GLU A 74 -3.18 -17.93 1.29
CA GLU A 74 -3.12 -16.94 2.37
C GLU A 74 -3.62 -17.50 3.71
N SER A 75 -2.80 -17.39 4.76
CA SER A 75 -3.18 -17.75 6.13
C SER A 75 -4.50 -17.09 6.55
N LEU A 76 -5.43 -17.88 7.11
CA LEU A 76 -6.71 -17.37 7.62
C LEU A 76 -6.53 -16.26 8.66
N ILE A 77 -5.50 -16.36 9.51
CA ILE A 77 -5.22 -15.34 10.54
C ILE A 77 -4.85 -14.00 9.86
N HIS A 78 -4.03 -14.03 8.81
CA HIS A 78 -3.67 -12.83 8.06
C HIS A 78 -4.86 -12.28 7.28
N TYR A 79 -5.65 -13.16 6.65
CA TYR A 79 -6.86 -12.77 5.94
C TYR A 79 -7.84 -12.05 6.87
N PHE A 80 -8.25 -12.67 7.98
CA PHE A 80 -9.18 -12.05 8.93
C PHE A 80 -8.58 -10.82 9.63
N GLY A 81 -7.28 -10.85 9.94
CA GLY A 81 -6.57 -9.70 10.49
C GLY A 81 -6.61 -8.50 9.55
N ASN A 82 -6.31 -8.69 8.26
CA ASN A 82 -6.40 -7.63 7.26
C ASN A 82 -7.85 -7.13 7.09
N ARG A 83 -8.83 -8.04 6.99
CA ARG A 83 -10.24 -7.64 6.89
C ARG A 83 -10.69 -6.79 8.10
N PHE A 84 -10.22 -7.13 9.30
CA PHE A 84 -10.47 -6.36 10.51
C PHE A 84 -9.80 -4.97 10.46
N LEU A 85 -8.51 -4.90 10.09
CA LEU A 85 -7.77 -3.64 9.94
C LEU A 85 -8.39 -2.72 8.87
N THR A 86 -8.80 -3.31 7.74
CA THR A 86 -9.50 -2.61 6.67
C THR A 86 -10.86 -2.08 7.16
N LEU A 87 -11.60 -2.86 7.94
CA LEU A 87 -12.87 -2.42 8.52
C LEU A 87 -12.70 -1.17 9.41
N ILE A 88 -11.78 -1.22 10.37
CA ILE A 88 -11.56 -0.08 11.27
C ILE A 88 -11.01 1.14 10.52
N SER A 89 -10.17 0.93 9.50
CA SER A 89 -9.68 2.01 8.62
C SER A 89 -10.82 2.64 7.82
N ASN A 90 -11.74 1.85 7.27
CA ASN A 90 -12.91 2.36 6.55
C ASN A 90 -13.82 3.18 7.47
N ILE A 91 -14.08 2.69 8.69
CA ILE A 91 -14.87 3.43 9.69
C ILE A 91 -14.21 4.78 9.99
N SER A 92 -12.89 4.81 10.16
CA SER A 92 -12.14 6.02 10.45
C SER A 92 -12.07 7.00 9.27
N SER A 93 -11.88 6.50 8.05
CA SER A 93 -11.56 7.32 6.87
C SER A 93 -12.81 7.67 6.06
N GLY A 94 -13.93 6.98 6.27
CA GLY A 94 -15.11 7.06 5.43
C GLY A 94 -14.94 6.39 4.05
N LEU A 95 -13.80 5.76 3.79
CA LEU A 95 -13.57 4.98 2.57
C LEU A 95 -14.29 3.63 2.64
N LYS A 96 -14.39 2.95 1.50
CA LYS A 96 -15.02 1.64 1.36
C LYS A 96 -14.06 0.65 0.70
N LEU A 97 -12.84 0.56 1.23
CA LEU A 97 -11.82 -0.32 0.69
C LEU A 97 -12.10 -1.78 1.04
N THR A 98 -11.75 -2.67 0.13
CA THR A 98 -11.76 -4.11 0.35
C THR A 98 -10.46 -4.61 0.95
N ASP A 99 -9.33 -3.94 0.66
CA ASP A 99 -7.98 -4.31 1.09
C ASP A 99 -7.10 -3.07 1.33
N MET A 100 -7.07 -2.56 2.57
CA MET A 100 -6.28 -1.37 2.92
C MET A 100 -4.77 -1.68 2.96
N GLU A 101 -4.39 -2.86 3.42
CA GLU A 101 -2.99 -3.31 3.61
C GLU A 101 -2.33 -3.82 2.31
N THR A 102 -2.93 -3.54 1.15
CA THR A 102 -2.35 -3.93 -0.14
C THR A 102 -1.05 -3.19 -0.46
N CYS A 103 -0.10 -3.84 -1.14
CA CYS A 103 1.08 -3.16 -1.66
C CYS A 103 0.72 -2.16 -2.78
N TYR A 104 -0.13 -2.57 -3.71
CA TYR A 104 -0.38 -1.80 -4.92
C TYR A 104 -1.24 -0.58 -4.63
N LYS A 105 -0.57 0.57 -4.54
CA LYS A 105 -1.17 1.89 -4.44
C LYS A 105 -0.57 2.76 -5.53
N LEU A 106 -1.32 2.96 -6.62
CA LEU A 106 -1.00 3.90 -7.69
C LEU A 106 -1.61 5.26 -7.34
N ILE A 107 -0.81 6.29 -7.20
CA ILE A 107 -1.25 7.61 -6.74
C ILE A 107 -0.72 8.68 -7.69
N ARG A 108 -1.55 9.69 -8.01
CA ARG A 108 -1.11 10.87 -8.77
C ARG A 108 -0.03 11.61 -7.98
N ARG A 109 1.06 12.01 -8.65
CA ARG A 109 2.17 12.73 -8.01
C ARG A 109 1.70 13.98 -7.28
N GLU A 110 0.79 14.76 -7.87
CA GLU A 110 0.25 15.98 -7.28
C GLU A 110 -0.39 15.74 -5.91
N ILE A 111 -1.14 14.64 -5.77
CA ILE A 111 -1.76 14.23 -4.51
C ILE A 111 -0.70 13.75 -3.54
N PHE A 112 0.27 12.95 -4.01
CA PHE A 112 1.34 12.47 -3.17
C PHE A 112 2.18 13.61 -2.59
N ASN A 113 2.52 14.62 -3.42
CA ASN A 113 3.28 15.80 -2.99
C ASN A 113 2.53 16.66 -1.95
N SER A 114 1.19 16.57 -1.92
CA SER A 114 0.37 17.24 -0.91
C SER A 114 0.36 16.50 0.45
N ILE A 115 0.87 15.27 0.48
CA ILE A 115 0.84 14.38 1.64
C ILE A 115 2.25 14.19 2.20
N ARG A 116 2.47 14.64 3.43
CA ARG A 116 3.71 14.32 4.16
C ARG A 116 3.63 12.92 4.76
N ILE A 117 4.56 12.04 4.42
CA ILE A 117 4.68 10.69 5.02
C ILE A 117 5.60 10.72 6.25
N GLU A 118 5.17 10.14 7.35
CA GLU A 118 5.86 10.13 8.64
C GLU A 118 6.25 8.71 9.10
N GLU A 119 5.47 7.69 8.79
CA GLU A 119 5.75 6.32 9.21
C GLU A 119 6.94 5.74 8.44
N ASN A 120 7.83 5.08 9.19
CA ASN A 120 9.04 4.48 8.62
C ASN A 120 8.88 3.00 8.27
N ARG A 121 7.83 2.33 8.77
CA ARG A 121 7.60 0.88 8.62
C ARG A 121 6.26 0.61 7.93
N PHE A 122 5.57 -0.47 8.31
CA PHE A 122 4.27 -0.86 7.78
C PHE A 122 3.13 0.07 8.17
N GLY A 123 3.32 0.95 9.17
CA GLY A 123 2.38 2.04 9.47
C GLY A 123 2.14 2.99 8.29
N PHE A 124 2.97 2.93 7.25
CA PHE A 124 2.74 3.63 5.99
C PHE A 124 1.35 3.33 5.39
N GLU A 125 0.91 2.07 5.39
CA GLU A 125 -0.33 1.65 4.72
C GLU A 125 -1.58 2.33 5.31
N PRO A 126 -1.79 2.33 6.65
CA PRO A 126 -2.89 3.10 7.24
C PRO A 126 -2.67 4.62 7.16
N GLU A 127 -1.43 5.10 7.23
CA GLU A 127 -1.12 6.53 7.13
C GLU A 127 -1.54 7.11 5.77
N ILE A 128 -1.07 6.52 4.66
CA ILE A 128 -1.37 7.02 3.32
C ILE A 128 -2.88 6.95 3.05
N THR A 129 -3.54 5.89 3.51
CA THR A 129 -4.99 5.72 3.36
C THR A 129 -5.77 6.83 4.07
N ALA A 130 -5.43 7.11 5.34
CA ALA A 130 -6.09 8.17 6.10
C ALA A 130 -5.81 9.56 5.52
N LYS A 131 -4.59 9.82 5.04
CA LYS A 131 -4.22 11.11 4.45
C LYS A 131 -4.86 11.33 3.07
N LEU A 132 -5.00 10.29 2.25
CA LEU A 132 -5.78 10.35 1.00
C LEU A 132 -7.25 10.69 1.26
N ALA A 133 -7.85 10.05 2.27
CA ALA A 133 -9.23 10.34 2.65
C ALA A 133 -9.40 11.80 3.11
N ARG A 134 -8.47 12.32 3.91
CA ARG A 134 -8.48 13.71 4.37
C ARG A 134 -8.29 14.72 3.25
N ALA A 135 -7.45 14.39 2.27
CA ALA A 135 -7.29 15.15 1.04
C ALA A 135 -8.53 15.06 0.12
N LYS A 136 -9.56 14.29 0.51
CA LYS A 136 -10.77 14.02 -0.28
C LYS A 136 -10.44 13.43 -1.67
N ALA A 137 -9.35 12.67 -1.74
CA ALA A 137 -8.93 12.00 -2.96
C ALA A 137 -9.99 10.99 -3.38
N ARG A 138 -10.29 10.93 -4.69
CA ARG A 138 -11.12 9.90 -5.29
C ARG A 138 -10.31 8.62 -5.38
N VAL A 139 -10.59 7.69 -4.47
CA VAL A 139 -9.93 6.38 -4.41
C VAL A 139 -10.79 5.32 -5.08
N ALA A 140 -10.18 4.52 -5.96
CA ALA A 140 -10.78 3.32 -6.55
C ALA A 140 -10.00 2.06 -6.18
N GLU A 141 -10.62 0.90 -6.39
CA GLU A 141 -9.94 -0.39 -6.31
C GLU A 141 -10.09 -1.17 -7.62
N VAL A 142 -9.10 -2.01 -7.92
CA VAL A 142 -9.14 -3.02 -9.00
C VAL A 142 -8.74 -4.39 -8.45
N PRO A 143 -9.31 -5.50 -8.97
CA PRO A 143 -8.83 -6.84 -8.63
C PRO A 143 -7.39 -7.04 -9.10
N ILE A 144 -6.57 -7.69 -8.29
CA ILE A 144 -5.19 -8.05 -8.65
C ILE A 144 -4.89 -9.52 -8.35
N ASN A 145 -3.91 -10.06 -9.04
CA ASN A 145 -3.37 -11.39 -8.84
C ASN A 145 -2.31 -11.35 -7.75
N TYR A 146 -2.56 -12.10 -6.68
CA TYR A 146 -1.67 -12.23 -5.55
C TYR A 146 -1.41 -13.70 -5.24
N LYS A 147 -0.13 -14.07 -5.20
CA LYS A 147 0.34 -15.41 -4.84
C LYS A 147 1.10 -15.31 -3.54
N ALA A 148 0.46 -15.72 -2.45
CA ALA A 148 1.09 -15.69 -1.14
C ALA A 148 2.29 -16.67 -1.12
N ARG A 149 3.42 -16.23 -0.59
CA ARG A 149 4.52 -17.12 -0.22
C ARG A 149 4.09 -17.99 0.96
N GLY A 150 4.49 -19.26 0.92
CA GLY A 150 4.18 -20.24 1.95
C GLY A 150 4.66 -19.79 3.34
N PHE A 151 3.92 -20.14 4.39
CA PHE A 151 4.21 -19.74 5.79
C PHE A 151 5.63 -20.11 6.24
N SER A 152 6.22 -21.16 5.66
CA SER A 152 7.60 -21.62 5.91
C SER A 152 8.69 -20.67 5.42
N GLU A 153 8.38 -19.69 4.57
CA GLU A 153 9.37 -18.73 4.03
C GLU A 153 9.49 -17.43 4.85
N GLY A 154 8.90 -17.40 6.06
CA GLY A 154 9.16 -16.35 7.04
C GLY A 154 8.57 -14.99 6.67
N LYS A 155 7.23 -14.90 6.64
CA LYS A 155 6.57 -13.59 6.59
C LYS A 155 7.05 -12.74 7.78
N LYS A 156 7.65 -11.58 7.49
CA LYS A 156 8.23 -10.67 8.48
C LYS A 156 7.19 -9.91 9.33
N ILE A 157 5.90 -10.17 9.11
CA ILE A 157 4.77 -9.50 9.76
C ILE A 157 4.40 -10.28 11.01
N GLY A 158 4.39 -9.61 12.16
CA GLY A 158 4.01 -10.20 13.44
C GLY A 158 2.90 -9.43 14.16
N ILE A 159 2.53 -9.92 15.34
CA ILE A 159 1.48 -9.30 16.17
C ILE A 159 1.80 -7.85 16.55
N LYS A 160 3.09 -7.53 16.70
CA LYS A 160 3.55 -6.16 16.99
C LYS A 160 3.22 -5.19 15.84
N ASP A 161 3.30 -5.67 14.60
CA ASP A 161 2.95 -4.86 13.43
C ASP A 161 1.45 -4.63 13.39
N ALA A 162 0.63 -5.63 13.73
CA ALA A 162 -0.83 -5.46 13.85
C ALA A 162 -1.21 -4.38 14.88
N PHE A 163 -0.62 -4.41 16.08
CA PHE A 163 -0.83 -3.35 17.09
C PHE A 163 -0.34 -1.99 16.61
N ARG A 164 0.81 -1.94 15.91
CA ARG A 164 1.32 -0.69 15.33
C ARG A 164 0.39 -0.13 14.26
N THR A 165 -0.17 -0.98 13.40
CA THR A 165 -1.16 -0.60 12.40
C THR A 165 -2.40 -0.02 13.06
N ILE A 166 -2.97 -0.69 14.07
CA ILE A 166 -4.13 -0.17 14.81
C ILE A 166 -3.83 1.21 15.41
N TYR A 167 -2.67 1.36 16.04
CA TYR A 167 -2.21 2.66 16.54
C TYR A 167 -2.14 3.71 15.43
N CYS A 168 -1.60 3.37 14.25
CA CYS A 168 -1.50 4.31 13.14
C CYS A 168 -2.89 4.70 12.60
N ILE A 169 -3.82 3.75 12.49
CA ILE A 169 -5.21 4.02 12.09
C ILE A 169 -5.81 5.07 13.03
N ILE A 170 -5.69 4.87 14.35
CA ILE A 170 -6.21 5.82 15.35
C ILE A 170 -5.45 7.16 15.30
N LYS A 171 -4.12 7.13 15.19
CA LYS A 171 -3.28 8.35 15.12
C LYS A 171 -3.70 9.23 13.94
N TYR A 172 -3.84 8.65 12.75
CA TYR A 172 -4.11 9.40 11.52
C TYR A 172 -5.62 9.61 11.26
N SER A 173 -6.49 9.00 12.06
CA SER A 173 -7.93 9.30 12.05
C SER A 173 -8.29 10.59 12.78
N LEU A 174 -7.53 10.96 13.81
CA LEU A 174 -7.87 12.04 14.75
C LEU A 174 -7.26 13.40 14.39
N PHE A 175 -6.21 13.43 13.56
CA PHE A 175 -5.45 14.62 13.14
C PHE A 175 -5.16 14.53 11.65
#